data_AF-A0A0H3FTR0-F1
#
_entry.id   AF-A0A0H3FTR0-F1
#
_cell.length_a   1.000
_cell.length_b   1.000
_cell.length_c   1.000
_cell.angle_alpha   90.00
_cell.angle_beta   90.00
_cell.angle_gamma   90.00
#
_symmetry.space_group_name_H-M   'P 1'
#
loop_
_entity.id
_entity.type
_entity.pdbx_description
1 polymer ?
#
loop_
_entity_poly.entity_id
_entity_poly.type
_entity_poly.pdbx_seq_one_letter_code
_entity_poly.pdbx_strand_id
1 'polypeptide(L)' 'MVVDTACSWVRIIYLTDHDIDVLDRQTKRDILAHNKSVQANCPHLIEKATK' A
#
# COMPACT_ATOMS: atom_id res chain seq x y z
N MET A 1 -7.64 -16.33 16.16
CA MET A 1 -7.21 -15.58 14.96
C MET A 1 -6.53 -14.30 15.41
N VAL A 2 -5.20 -14.27 15.46
CA VAL A 2 -4.45 -13.03 15.69
C VAL A 2 -4.32 -12.42 14.31
N VAL A 3 -5.13 -11.40 14.02
CA VAL A 3 -4.84 -10.54 12.88
C VAL A 3 -3.60 -9.76 13.30
N ASP A 4 -2.47 -9.99 12.65
CA ASP A 4 -1.25 -9.22 12.88
C ASP A 4 -1.62 -7.74 13.02
N THR A 5 -1.40 -7.20 14.22
CA THR A 5 -1.85 -5.84 14.59
C THR A 5 -1.26 -4.81 13.62
N ALA A 6 -0.13 -5.13 12.99
CA ALA A 6 0.49 -4.34 11.93
C ALA A 6 -0.41 -4.15 10.69
N CYS A 7 -1.09 -5.18 10.17
CA CYS A 7 -1.97 -5.04 9.01
C CYS A 7 -3.17 -4.12 9.29
N SER A 8 -3.57 -4.00 10.56
CA SER A 8 -4.65 -3.09 10.96
C SER A 8 -4.21 -1.62 10.99
N TRP A 9 -2.90 -1.35 11.06
CA TRP A 9 -2.33 0.00 11.09
C TRP A 9 -1.78 0.46 9.73
N VAL A 10 -1.56 -0.46 8.79
CA VAL A 10 -1.18 -0.13 7.42
C VAL A 10 -2.37 0.46 6.66
N ARG A 11 -2.20 1.66 6.12
CA ARG A 11 -3.21 2.37 5.34
C ARG A 11 -2.90 2.29 3.86
N ILE A 12 -3.94 2.10 3.04
CA ILE A 12 -3.83 2.19 1.59
C ILE A 12 -3.49 3.63 1.21
N ILE A 13 -2.46 3.79 0.38
CA ILE A 13 -2.06 5.09 -0.14
C ILE A 13 -2.84 5.33 -1.42
N TYR A 14 -3.65 6.38 -1.44
CA TYR A 14 -4.41 6.79 -2.61
C TYR A 14 -3.67 7.91 -3.32
N LEU A 15 -3.17 7.63 -4.52
CA LEU A 15 -2.54 8.62 -5.39
C LEU A 15 -3.22 8.59 -6.75
N THR A 16 -3.29 9.76 -7.37
CA THR A 16 -3.69 9.89 -8.77
C THR A 16 -2.46 9.81 -9.68
N ASP A 17 -2.68 9.62 -10.98
CA ASP A 17 -1.61 9.62 -11.98
C ASP A 17 -0.80 10.94 -11.96
N HIS A 18 -1.48 12.06 -11.74
CA HIS A 18 -0.84 13.37 -11.58
C HIS A 18 0.07 13.44 -10.36
N ASP A 19 -0.39 12.93 -9.20
CA ASP A 19 0.42 12.87 -7.98
C ASP A 19 1.65 11.98 -8.19
N ILE A 20 1.50 10.87 -8.92
CA ILE A 20 2.62 10.00 -9.27
C ILE A 20 3.61 10.77 -10.12
N ASP A 21 3.22 11.52 -11.15
CA ASP A 21 4.18 12.22 -12.00
C ASP A 21 5.02 13.25 -11.22
N VAL A 22 4.38 14.02 -10.34
CA VAL A 22 5.05 15.03 -9.51
C VAL A 22 5.88 14.44 -8.35
N LEU A 23 5.66 13.17 -8.00
CA LEU A 23 6.42 12.50 -6.93
C LEU A 23 7.85 12.19 -7.33
N ASP A 24 8.75 12.37 -6.36
CA ASP A 24 10.15 12.04 -6.49
C ASP A 24 10.36 10.53 -6.70
N ARG A 25 11.44 10.18 -7.42
CA ARG A 25 11.80 8.80 -7.73
C ARG A 25 12.01 7.95 -6.48
N GLN A 26 12.46 8.53 -5.37
CA GLN A 26 12.65 7.82 -4.12
C GLN A 26 11.29 7.45 -3.50
N THR A 27 10.37 8.40 -3.39
CA THR A 27 9.02 8.15 -2.86
C THR A 27 8.26 7.13 -3.69
N LYS A 28 8.41 7.15 -5.02
CA LYS A 28 7.87 6.10 -5.91
C LYS A 28 8.36 4.71 -5.54
N ARG A 29 9.66 4.57 -5.24
CA ARG A 29 10.26 3.28 -4.84
C ARG A 29 9.76 2.83 -3.48
N ASP A 30 9.64 3.76 -2.53
CA ASP A 30 9.15 3.46 -1.19
C ASP A 30 7.68 3.03 -1.21
N ILE A 31 6.83 3.70 -2.01
CA ILE A 31 5.43 3.29 -2.26
C ILE A 31 5.38 1.91 -2.91
N LEU A 32 6.25 1.61 -3.88
CA LEU A 32 6.30 0.30 -4.53
C LEU A 32 6.72 -0.81 -3.55
N ALA A 33 7.73 -0.56 -2.72
CA ALA A 33 8.18 -1.49 -1.69
C ALA A 33 7.09 -1.71 -0.62
N HIS A 34 6.40 -0.63 -0.24
CA HIS A 34 5.25 -0.68 0.65
C HIS A 34 4.12 -1.53 0.05
N ASN A 35 3.73 -1.30 -1.21
CA ASN A 35 2.68 -2.05 -1.89
C ASN A 35 3.00 -3.56 -1.95
N LYS A 36 4.23 -3.92 -2.31
CA LYS A 36 4.69 -5.32 -2.32
C LYS A 36 4.63 -5.95 -0.93
N SER A 37 5.08 -5.21 0.09
CA SER A 37 5.06 -5.69 1.48
C SER A 37 3.62 -5.90 1.97
N VAL A 38 2.71 -4.97 1.66
CA VAL A 38 1.30 -5.09 2.02
C VAL A 38 0.62 -6.23 1.29
N GLN A 39 0.92 -6.45 0.01
CA GLN A 39 0.37 -7.57 -0.75
C GLN A 39 0.80 -8.92 -0.17
N ALA A 40 2.06 -9.05 0.24
CA ALA A 40 2.59 -10.30 0.80
C ALA A 40 2.14 -10.56 2.25
N ASN A 41 2.06 -9.52 3.08
CA ASN A 41 1.74 -9.65 4.51
C ASN A 41 0.24 -9.51 4.81
N CYS A 42 -0.50 -8.73 4.02
CA CYS A 42 -1.88 -8.31 4.30
C CYS A 42 -2.78 -8.40 3.05
N PRO A 43 -2.98 -9.59 2.46
CA PRO A 43 -3.76 -9.75 1.22
C PRO A 43 -5.21 -9.24 1.32
N HIS A 44 -5.79 -9.25 2.53
CA HIS A 44 -7.15 -8.77 2.82
C HIS A 44 -7.37 -7.27 2.52
N LEU A 45 -6.32 -6.45 2.57
CA LEU A 45 -6.43 -5.01 2.28
C LEU A 45 -6.61 -4.75 0.78
N ILE A 46 -6.08 -5.61 -0.08
CA ILE A 46 -6.18 -5.48 -1.54
C ILE A 46 -7.57 -5.89 -2.02
N GLU A 47 -8.15 -6.96 -1.46
CA GLU A 47 -9.52 -7.41 -1.80
C GLU A 47 -10.57 -6.31 -1.54
N LYS A 48 -10.40 -5.55 -0.45
CA LYS A 48 -11.25 -4.41 -0.11
C LYS A 48 -11.06 -3.20 -1.01
N ALA A 49 -9.89 -3.03 -1.61
CA ALA A 49 -9.63 -1.93 -2.54
C ALA A 49 -10.30 -2.16 -3.90
N THR A 50 -10.58 -3.41 -4.25
CA THR A 50 -11.15 -3.84 -5.53
C THR A 50 -12.65 -4.13 -5.50
N LYS A 51 -13.32 -4.01 -4.34
CA LYS A 51 -14.76 -4.26 -4.17
C LYS A 51 -15.49 -2.96 -3.83
#